data_AF-A0A7K0FJN3-F1
#
_entry.id   AF-A0A7K0FJN3-F1
#
_cell.length_a   1.000
_cell.length_b   1.000
_cell.length_c   1.000
_cell.angle_alpha   90.00
_cell.angle_beta   90.00
_cell.angle_gamma   90.00
#
_symmetry.space_group_name_H-M   'P 1'
#
loop_
_entity.id
_entity.type
_entity.pdbx_description
1 polymer ?
#
loop_
_entity_poly.entity_id
_entity_poly.type
_entity_poly.pdbx_seq_one_letter_code
_entity_poly.pdbx_strand_id
1 'polypeptide(L)'
;MKNIEDTPVVPLSKKHFYTHKTALKIGNWKNNFDLNYTNTIIAIALNHCCKYHDLIINGYLITARSLYLVVKTHEKSIDTILNKIEDRINLSLKDDKRTLKNKKYNIDFILDHEDVFFEIQEPLFKAYPLKNENLIPLITGKKIELPYYDRRLEALKKLIHHHPFCSAIDYSGAIGPVNVTLVKD
;
A
#
# COMPACT_ATOMS: atom_id res chain seq x y z
N MET A 1 8.39 -61.20 0.92
CA MET A 1 8.15 -60.10 -0.04
C MET A 1 7.44 -58.98 0.72
N LYS A 2 8.02 -57.78 0.75
CA LYS A 2 7.50 -56.61 1.49
C LYS A 2 6.40 -55.96 0.66
N ASN A 3 5.19 -55.84 1.20
CA ASN A 3 4.15 -55.00 0.64
C ASN A 3 4.40 -53.57 1.11
N ILE A 4 4.61 -52.68 0.17
CA ILE A 4 4.83 -51.25 0.37
C ILE A 4 3.47 -50.63 0.64
N GLU A 5 3.31 -50.01 1.81
CA GLU A 5 2.15 -49.20 2.16
C GLU A 5 2.15 -47.95 1.28
N ASP A 6 1.17 -47.87 0.36
CA ASP A 6 0.84 -46.64 -0.34
C ASP A 6 0.31 -45.62 0.67
N THR A 7 1.21 -44.76 1.14
CA THR A 7 0.84 -43.60 1.94
C THR A 7 0.05 -42.65 1.03
N PRO A 8 -1.21 -42.29 1.34
CA PRO A 8 -1.95 -41.34 0.53
C PRO A 8 -1.27 -39.98 0.64
N VAL A 9 -0.70 -39.52 -0.48
CA VAL A 9 -0.17 -38.16 -0.62
C VAL A 9 -1.35 -37.20 -0.43
N VAL A 10 -1.47 -36.64 0.77
CA VAL A 10 -2.45 -35.59 1.07
C VAL A 10 -2.16 -34.43 0.11
N PRO A 11 -3.10 -34.04 -0.78
CA PRO A 11 -2.86 -32.92 -1.66
C PRO A 11 -2.74 -31.66 -0.80
N LEU A 12 -1.54 -31.09 -0.73
CA LEU A 12 -1.29 -29.76 -0.19
C LEU A 12 -2.31 -28.80 -0.80
N SER A 13 -3.30 -28.39 -0.01
CA SER A 13 -4.37 -27.52 -0.46
C SER A 13 -3.74 -26.28 -1.10
N LYS A 14 -3.98 -26.04 -2.40
CA LYS A 14 -3.52 -24.84 -3.08
C LYS A 14 -3.98 -23.64 -2.26
N LYS A 15 -3.05 -22.88 -1.67
CA LYS A 15 -3.41 -21.71 -0.87
C LYS A 15 -4.25 -20.78 -1.75
N HIS A 16 -5.50 -20.54 -1.35
CA HIS A 16 -6.41 -19.68 -2.12
C HIS A 16 -6.05 -18.22 -1.88
N PHE A 17 -5.98 -17.43 -2.95
CA PHE A 17 -5.73 -15.99 -2.88
C PHE A 17 -6.99 -15.23 -3.27
N TYR A 18 -7.47 -14.38 -2.36
CA TYR A 18 -8.54 -13.43 -2.62
C TYR A 18 -7.95 -12.14 -3.20
N THR A 19 -8.58 -11.63 -4.26
CA THR A 19 -8.21 -10.35 -4.87
C THR A 19 -9.07 -9.24 -4.29
N HIS A 20 -8.43 -8.19 -3.81
CA HIS A 20 -9.07 -7.03 -3.21
C HIS A 20 -8.74 -5.78 -4.02
N LYS A 21 -9.77 -4.97 -4.30
CA LYS A 21 -9.67 -3.68 -4.98
C LYS A 21 -10.23 -2.63 -4.04
N THR A 22 -9.37 -1.86 -3.39
CA THR A 22 -9.76 -0.93 -2.33
C THR A 22 -9.21 0.47 -2.54
N ALA A 23 -9.99 1.46 -2.13
CA ALA A 23 -9.61 2.84 -2.00
C ALA A 23 -9.64 3.18 -0.51
N LEU A 24 -8.46 3.42 0.06
CA LEU A 24 -8.25 3.72 1.46
C LEU A 24 -8.13 5.23 1.61
N LYS A 25 -9.13 5.90 2.17
CA LYS A 25 -9.05 7.33 2.47
C LYS A 25 -8.16 7.54 3.68
N ILE A 26 -7.10 8.32 3.53
CA ILE A 26 -6.14 8.60 4.61
C ILE A 26 -6.80 9.56 5.62
N GLY A 27 -6.76 9.20 6.90
CA GLY A 27 -7.28 9.98 8.01
C GLY A 27 -6.50 11.27 8.28
N ASN A 28 -6.91 12.00 9.32
CA ASN A 28 -6.37 13.34 9.62
C ASN A 28 -4.94 13.32 10.15
N TRP A 29 -4.42 12.16 10.57
CA TRP A 29 -3.04 12.01 11.08
C TRP A 29 -1.98 12.54 10.10
N LYS A 30 -2.24 12.45 8.79
CA LYS A 30 -1.36 12.97 7.73
C LYS A 30 -1.15 14.47 7.77
N ASN A 31 -2.05 15.23 8.41
CA ASN A 31 -1.95 16.70 8.45
C ASN A 31 -0.78 17.18 9.34
N ASN A 32 -0.24 16.28 10.18
CA ASN A 32 0.88 16.56 11.06
C ASN A 32 2.24 16.33 10.39
N PHE A 33 2.27 15.87 9.14
CA PHE A 33 3.48 15.48 8.44
C PHE A 33 3.48 16.03 7.01
N ASP A 34 4.66 16.16 6.41
CA ASP A 34 4.73 16.48 5.00
C ASP A 34 4.22 15.31 4.14
N LEU A 35 3.81 15.64 2.92
CA LEU A 35 3.22 14.69 1.98
C LEU A 35 4.20 13.56 1.61
N ASN A 36 5.48 13.89 1.41
CA ASN A 36 6.47 12.90 0.98
C ASN A 36 6.76 11.91 2.11
N TYR A 37 6.91 12.39 3.34
CA TYR A 37 7.07 11.54 4.51
C TYR A 37 5.85 10.65 4.74
N THR A 38 4.63 11.20 4.66
CA THR A 38 3.39 10.42 4.75
C THR A 38 3.37 9.28 3.72
N ASN A 39 3.65 9.61 2.46
CA ASN A 39 3.66 8.61 1.38
C ASN A 39 4.78 7.57 1.56
N THR A 40 5.93 7.99 2.08
CA THR A 40 7.08 7.13 2.35
C THR A 40 6.76 6.12 3.45
N ILE A 41 6.16 6.56 4.55
CA ILE A 41 5.74 5.66 5.64
C ILE A 41 4.72 4.64 5.15
N ILE A 42 3.75 5.08 4.34
CA ILE A 42 2.78 4.17 3.73
C ILE A 42 3.50 3.14 2.84
N ALA A 43 4.44 3.58 2.00
CA ALA A 43 5.21 2.67 1.14
C ALA A 43 6.04 1.65 1.94
N ILE A 44 6.69 2.08 3.03
CA ILE A 44 7.43 1.21 3.94
C ILE A 44 6.49 0.17 4.57
N ALA A 45 5.30 0.59 5.02
CA ALA A 45 4.32 -0.32 5.61
C ALA A 45 3.80 -1.36 4.59
N LEU A 46 3.56 -0.94 3.35
CA LEU A 46 3.18 -1.84 2.26
C LEU A 46 4.26 -2.88 1.97
N ASN A 47 5.53 -2.45 1.87
CA ASN A 47 6.67 -3.36 1.65
C ASN A 47 6.85 -4.35 2.80
N HIS A 48 6.66 -3.91 4.04
CA HIS A 48 6.68 -4.78 5.20
C HIS A 48 5.60 -5.86 5.08
N CYS A 49 4.38 -5.48 4.70
CA CYS A 49 3.30 -6.46 4.51
C CYS A 49 3.58 -7.43 3.36
N CYS A 50 4.21 -6.96 2.28
CA CYS A 50 4.63 -7.85 1.19
C CYS A 50 5.64 -8.90 1.65
N LYS A 51 6.58 -8.50 2.52
CA LYS A 51 7.64 -9.38 3.00
C LYS A 51 7.18 -10.38 4.06
N TYR A 52 6.28 -9.98 4.96
CA TYR A 52 5.99 -10.75 6.18
C TYR A 52 4.54 -11.24 6.30
N HIS A 53 3.62 -10.81 5.43
CA HIS A 53 2.19 -11.10 5.58
C HIS A 53 1.53 -11.66 4.31
N ASP A 54 2.32 -12.29 3.43
CA ASP A 54 1.85 -12.90 2.17
C ASP A 54 0.96 -11.95 1.35
N LEU A 55 1.24 -10.64 1.41
CA LEU A 55 0.53 -9.62 0.64
C LEU A 55 1.19 -9.46 -0.73
N ILE A 56 0.45 -9.71 -1.79
CA ILE A 56 0.92 -9.48 -3.15
C ILE A 56 0.27 -8.20 -3.66
N ILE A 57 1.08 -7.16 -3.89
CA ILE A 57 0.59 -5.91 -4.47
C ILE A 57 0.67 -6.02 -6.00
N ASN A 58 -0.49 -5.97 -6.65
CA ASN A 58 -0.60 -5.96 -8.11
C ASN A 58 -0.74 -4.55 -8.67
N GLY A 59 -1.02 -3.56 -7.84
CA GLY A 59 -1.09 -2.17 -8.25
C GLY A 59 -1.34 -1.24 -7.07
N TYR A 60 -0.71 -0.07 -7.08
CA TYR A 60 -0.89 0.94 -6.05
C TYR A 60 -0.78 2.37 -6.59
N LEU A 61 -1.45 3.29 -5.91
CA LEU A 61 -1.26 4.72 -6.06
C LEU A 61 -1.47 5.39 -4.70
N ILE A 62 -0.42 5.99 -4.15
CA ILE A 62 -0.51 6.78 -2.91
C ILE A 62 -0.65 8.24 -3.30
N THR A 63 -1.73 8.89 -2.85
CA THR A 63 -1.96 10.33 -3.07
C THR A 63 -2.07 11.05 -1.73
N ALA A 64 -2.15 12.37 -1.74
CA ALA A 64 -2.34 13.18 -0.54
C ALA A 64 -3.63 12.88 0.27
N ARG A 65 -4.61 12.17 -0.32
CA ARG A 65 -5.91 11.90 0.31
C ARG A 65 -6.26 10.43 0.38
N SER A 66 -5.68 9.61 -0.49
CA SER A 66 -6.12 8.23 -0.65
C SER A 66 -4.98 7.34 -1.13
N LEU A 67 -4.99 6.11 -0.63
CA LEU A 67 -4.20 4.99 -1.12
C LEU A 67 -5.13 4.07 -1.92
N TYR A 68 -4.87 3.92 -3.20
CA TYR A 68 -5.56 2.96 -4.06
C TYR A 68 -4.74 1.69 -4.15
N LEU A 69 -5.39 0.53 -3.99
CA LEU A 69 -4.74 -0.76 -3.92
C LEU A 69 -5.49 -1.81 -4.74
N VAL A 70 -4.72 -2.57 -5.51
CA VAL A 70 -5.13 -3.86 -6.09
C VAL A 70 -4.16 -4.90 -5.54
N VAL A 71 -4.65 -5.78 -4.67
CA VAL A 71 -3.82 -6.73 -3.92
C VAL A 71 -4.42 -8.12 -3.93
N LYS A 72 -3.55 -9.12 -3.73
CA LYS A 72 -3.93 -10.51 -3.46
C LYS A 72 -3.41 -10.92 -2.09
N THR A 73 -4.24 -11.61 -1.32
CA THR A 73 -3.88 -12.14 0.00
C THR A 73 -4.69 -13.40 0.31
N HIS A 74 -4.25 -14.19 1.28
CA HIS A 74 -5.02 -15.30 1.83
C HIS A 74 -6.22 -14.86 2.68
N GLU A 75 -6.24 -13.60 3.12
CA GLU A 75 -7.32 -13.05 3.92
C GLU A 75 -8.57 -12.80 3.07
N LYS A 76 -9.72 -13.28 3.54
CA LYS A 76 -11.01 -13.07 2.86
C LYS A 76 -11.51 -11.63 2.99
N SER A 77 -11.14 -10.92 4.06
CA SER A 77 -11.42 -9.49 4.22
C SER A 77 -10.13 -8.67 4.07
N ILE A 78 -10.26 -7.50 3.45
CA ILE A 78 -9.19 -6.52 3.38
C ILE A 78 -8.87 -5.90 4.75
N ASP A 79 -9.83 -5.92 5.69
CA ASP A 79 -9.68 -5.28 7.01
C ASP A 79 -8.52 -5.89 7.82
N THR A 80 -8.32 -7.21 7.74
CA THR A 80 -7.21 -7.87 8.43
C THR A 80 -5.84 -7.41 7.89
N ILE A 81 -5.73 -7.17 6.59
CA ILE A 81 -4.52 -6.61 5.99
C ILE A 81 -4.39 -5.13 6.32
N LEU A 82 -5.50 -4.40 6.34
CA LEU A 82 -5.51 -2.98 6.70
C LEU A 82 -4.97 -2.77 8.11
N ASN A 83 -5.43 -3.55 9.09
CA ASN A 83 -4.93 -3.48 10.47
C ASN A 83 -3.41 -3.71 10.53
N LYS A 84 -2.88 -4.71 9.81
CA LYS A 84 -1.44 -4.96 9.74
C LYS A 84 -0.66 -3.79 9.13
N ILE A 85 -1.23 -3.10 8.13
CA ILE A 85 -0.64 -1.89 7.54
C ILE A 85 -0.66 -0.75 8.58
N GLU A 86 -1.80 -0.53 9.24
CA GLU A 86 -1.97 0.53 10.24
C GLU A 86 -1.04 0.34 11.45
N ASP A 87 -0.93 -0.89 11.97
CA ASP A 87 -0.01 -1.25 13.05
C ASP A 87 1.43 -0.90 12.67
N ARG A 88 1.84 -1.20 11.44
CA ARG A 88 3.19 -0.90 10.98
C ARG A 88 3.44 0.61 10.87
N ILE A 89 2.47 1.38 10.39
CA ILE A 89 2.55 2.84 10.34
C ILE A 89 2.65 3.41 11.75
N ASN A 90 1.81 2.95 12.67
CA ASN A 90 1.82 3.36 14.07
C ASN A 90 3.16 3.08 14.76
N LEU A 91 3.79 1.93 14.47
CA LEU A 91 5.14 1.63 14.94
C LEU A 91 6.18 2.61 14.39
N SER A 92 6.19 2.87 13.08
CA SER A 92 7.10 3.84 12.48
C SER A 92 6.95 5.25 13.07
N LEU A 93 5.71 5.69 13.29
CA LEU A 93 5.44 7.00 13.89
C LEU A 93 5.87 7.07 15.37
N LYS A 94 5.85 5.96 16.11
CA LYS A 94 6.31 5.89 17.51
C LYS A 94 7.84 5.87 17.59
N ASP A 95 8.50 5.13 16.70
CA ASP A 95 9.96 5.02 16.68
C ASP A 95 10.60 6.37 16.33
N ASP A 96 10.10 7.08 15.32
CA ASP A 96 10.62 8.39 14.93
C ASP A 96 10.47 9.43 16.06
N LYS A 97 9.35 9.41 16.80
CA LYS A 97 9.15 10.25 17.98
C LYS A 97 10.18 9.96 19.09
N ARG A 98 10.57 8.69 19.28
CA ARG A 98 11.59 8.30 20.26
C ARG A 98 12.99 8.71 19.82
N THR A 99 13.30 8.57 18.54
CA THR A 99 14.58 9.00 17.97
C THR A 99 14.75 10.52 18.04
N LEU A 100 13.68 11.30 17.84
CA LEU A 100 13.70 12.76 18.03
C LEU A 100 13.88 13.17 19.50
N LYS A 101 13.24 12.47 20.44
CA LYS A 101 13.44 12.72 21.89
C LYS A 101 14.85 12.37 22.36
N ASN A 102 15.49 11.36 21.77
CA ASN A 102 16.83 10.90 22.15
C ASN A 102 17.96 11.66 21.44
N LYS A 103 17.71 12.32 20.29
CA LYS A 103 18.65 13.17 19.57
C LYS A 103 18.50 14.66 19.93
N LYS A 104 18.43 14.99 21.23
CA LYS A 104 18.59 16.37 21.72
C LYS A 104 20.05 16.84 21.55
N TYR A 105 20.47 17.03 20.31
CA TYR A 105 21.60 17.86 19.93
C TYR A 105 21.27 18.56 18.60
N ASN A 106 21.06 19.88 18.69
CA ASN A 106 21.14 20.89 17.63
C ASN A 106 20.37 20.68 16.34
N ILE A 107 19.04 20.76 16.38
CA ILE A 107 18.29 21.26 15.22
C ILE A 107 17.13 22.12 15.75
N ASP A 108 17.26 23.44 15.59
CA ASP A 108 16.23 24.45 15.90
C ASP A 108 15.05 24.34 14.91
N PHE A 109 14.23 23.31 15.06
CA PHE A 109 12.84 23.40 14.64
C PHE A 109 12.03 23.75 15.87
N ILE A 110 11.48 24.97 15.88
CA ILE A 110 10.53 25.46 16.87
C ILE A 110 9.30 24.55 16.82
N LEU A 111 9.30 23.52 17.64
CA LEU A 111 8.10 22.87 18.15
C LEU A 111 8.09 23.21 19.62
N ASP A 112 7.24 24.17 19.99
CA ASP A 112 6.99 24.50 21.39
C ASP A 112 6.72 23.21 22.15
N HIS A 113 7.65 22.92 23.06
CA HIS A 113 7.71 21.72 23.86
C HIS A 113 6.71 21.81 25.02
N GLU A 114 5.42 21.83 24.70
CA GLU A 114 4.35 21.54 25.66
C GLU A 114 3.49 20.40 25.11
N ASP A 115 3.74 19.20 25.62
CA ASP A 115 2.76 18.12 25.76
C ASP A 115 1.84 17.76 24.58
N VAL A 116 2.32 17.80 23.34
CA VAL A 116 1.54 17.22 22.23
C VAL A 116 1.67 15.71 22.20
N PHE A 117 1.01 15.05 23.16
CA PHE A 117 0.48 13.70 23.01
C PHE A 117 -0.49 13.73 21.82
N PHE A 118 0.03 13.59 20.60
CA PHE A 118 -0.83 13.27 19.46
C PHE A 118 -1.34 11.85 19.65
N GLU A 119 -2.53 11.71 20.24
CA GLU A 119 -3.34 10.51 20.09
C GLU A 119 -3.70 10.42 18.60
N ILE A 120 -2.92 9.64 17.87
CA ILE A 120 -3.26 9.24 16.52
C ILE A 120 -4.53 8.39 16.66
N GLN A 121 -5.69 8.99 16.40
CA GLN A 121 -6.96 8.28 16.47
C GLN A 121 -7.01 7.24 15.34
N GLU A 122 -7.10 5.97 15.72
CA GLU A 122 -7.43 4.88 14.83
C GLU A 122 -8.91 4.98 14.42
N PRO A 123 -9.27 4.57 13.20
CA PRO A 123 -8.42 3.97 12.17
C PRO A 123 -7.67 5.01 11.31
N LEU A 124 -6.44 4.68 10.88
CA LEU A 124 -5.62 5.55 10.02
C LEU A 124 -6.19 5.70 8.62
N PHE A 125 -6.96 4.71 8.18
CA PHE A 125 -7.65 4.73 6.90
C PHE A 125 -9.14 4.42 7.06
N LYS A 126 -9.92 4.90 6.09
CA LYS A 126 -11.28 4.42 5.87
C LYS A 126 -11.35 3.72 4.52
N ALA A 127 -11.71 2.44 4.53
CA ALA A 127 -11.75 1.60 3.33
C ALA A 127 -13.06 1.78 2.54
N TYR A 128 -12.92 1.79 1.22
CA TYR A 128 -14.03 1.83 0.25
C TYR A 128 -13.71 0.90 -0.93
N PRO A 129 -14.72 0.33 -1.60
CA PRO A 129 -14.49 -0.44 -2.81
C PRO A 129 -13.93 0.46 -3.92
N LEU A 130 -12.84 0.04 -4.56
CA LEU A 130 -12.31 0.71 -5.74
C LEU A 130 -13.11 0.28 -6.98
N LYS A 131 -13.97 1.18 -7.48
CA LYS A 131 -14.84 0.94 -8.64
C LYS A 131 -14.42 1.67 -9.92
N ASN A 132 -13.32 2.42 -9.89
CA ASN A 132 -12.88 3.18 -11.06
C ASN A 132 -12.26 2.25 -12.11
N GLU A 133 -13.03 2.01 -13.17
CA GLU A 133 -12.71 1.08 -14.25
C GLU A 133 -11.48 1.49 -15.07
N ASN A 134 -11.13 2.77 -15.08
CA ASN A 134 -9.91 3.26 -15.75
C ASN A 134 -8.70 3.21 -14.81
N LEU A 135 -8.87 3.51 -13.53
CA LEU A 135 -7.76 3.57 -12.58
C LEU A 135 -7.15 2.17 -12.35
N ILE A 136 -7.98 1.14 -12.17
CA ILE A 136 -7.53 -0.23 -11.91
C ILE A 136 -6.57 -0.75 -13.00
N PRO A 137 -6.93 -0.72 -14.31
CA PRO A 137 -6.02 -1.15 -15.36
C PRO A 137 -4.72 -0.34 -15.37
N LEU A 138 -4.80 0.99 -15.23
CA LEU A 138 -3.62 1.85 -15.26
C LEU A 138 -2.63 1.54 -14.14
N ILE A 139 -3.10 1.39 -12.89
CA ILE A 139 -2.21 1.06 -11.76
C ILE A 139 -1.81 -0.42 -11.72
N THR A 140 -2.35 -1.28 -12.59
CA THR A 140 -1.92 -2.68 -12.72
C THR A 140 -1.09 -2.94 -13.98
N GLY A 141 -0.73 -1.87 -14.70
CA GLY A 141 0.14 -1.94 -15.89
C GLY A 141 -0.59 -2.31 -17.18
N LYS A 142 -1.92 -2.37 -17.17
CA LYS A 142 -2.72 -2.63 -18.36
C LYS A 142 -2.90 -1.34 -19.16
N LYS A 143 -2.82 -1.47 -20.49
CA LYS A 143 -3.12 -0.38 -21.42
C LYS A 143 -4.62 -0.20 -21.57
N ILE A 144 -5.05 1.05 -21.72
CA ILE A 144 -6.44 1.41 -22.03
C ILE A 144 -6.42 2.18 -23.35
N GLU A 145 -7.04 1.58 -24.36
CA GLU A 145 -7.21 2.15 -25.69
C GLU A 145 -8.71 2.32 -25.94
N LEU A 146 -9.13 3.55 -26.19
CA LEU A 146 -10.49 3.89 -26.58
C LEU A 146 -10.48 4.25 -28.07
N PRO A 147 -11.58 3.96 -28.81
CA PRO A 147 -11.70 4.35 -30.21
C PRO A 147 -11.87 5.87 -30.40
N TYR A 148 -11.93 6.64 -29.32
CA TYR A 148 -12.06 8.08 -29.29
C TYR A 148 -11.18 8.71 -28.20
N TYR A 149 -10.93 10.01 -28.32
CA TYR A 149 -10.18 10.77 -27.32
C TYR A 149 -11.05 11.07 -26.09
N ASP A 150 -10.59 10.64 -24.91
CA ASP A 150 -11.19 11.02 -23.62
C ASP A 150 -10.21 11.87 -22.81
N ARG A 151 -10.54 13.15 -22.63
CA ARG A 151 -9.71 14.11 -21.89
C ARG A 151 -9.45 13.68 -20.44
N ARG A 152 -10.42 13.05 -19.77
CA ARG A 152 -10.29 12.62 -18.37
C ARG A 152 -9.36 11.44 -18.27
N LEU A 153 -9.45 10.49 -19.20
CA LEU A 153 -8.54 9.35 -19.27
C LEU A 153 -7.09 9.81 -19.52
N GLU A 154 -6.88 10.72 -20.46
CA GLU A 154 -5.53 11.22 -20.76
C GLU A 154 -4.92 12.01 -19.60
N ALA A 155 -5.73 12.81 -18.89
CA ALA A 155 -5.30 13.46 -17.66
C ALA A 155 -4.91 12.44 -16.57
N LEU A 156 -5.69 11.36 -16.43
CA LEU A 156 -5.42 10.29 -15.48
C LEU A 156 -4.13 9.52 -15.82
N LYS A 157 -3.93 9.16 -17.10
CA LYS A 157 -2.68 8.55 -17.58
C LYS A 157 -1.47 9.43 -17.26
N LYS A 158 -1.56 10.74 -17.55
CA LYS A 158 -0.49 11.70 -17.27
C LYS A 158 -0.18 11.79 -15.78
N LEU A 159 -1.21 11.82 -14.92
CA LEU A 159 -1.04 11.82 -13.47
C LEU A 159 -0.30 10.57 -13.03
N ILE A 160 -0.76 9.39 -13.45
CA ILE A 160 -0.23 8.10 -13.02
C ILE A 160 1.22 7.88 -13.47
N HIS A 161 1.57 8.19 -14.73
CA HIS A 161 2.91 7.97 -15.26
C HIS A 161 4.01 8.78 -14.57
N HIS A 162 3.68 9.95 -14.02
CA HIS A 162 4.66 10.83 -13.38
C HIS A 162 4.56 10.82 -11.85
N HIS A 163 3.70 9.98 -11.26
CA HIS A 163 3.47 10.00 -9.82
C HIS A 163 4.49 9.11 -9.09
N PRO A 164 5.37 9.66 -8.23
CA PRO A 164 6.52 8.94 -7.64
C PRO A 164 6.11 7.75 -6.76
N PHE A 165 4.89 7.78 -6.21
CA PHE A 165 4.31 6.70 -5.42
C PHE A 165 3.21 5.95 -6.18
N CYS A 166 3.55 5.43 -7.36
CA CYS A 166 2.63 4.64 -8.18
C CYS A 166 3.33 3.45 -8.84
N SER A 167 2.64 2.32 -8.92
CA SER A 167 3.09 1.10 -9.59
C SER A 167 3.31 1.26 -11.09
N ALA A 168 2.72 2.27 -11.73
CA ALA A 168 2.93 2.51 -13.15
C ALA A 168 4.39 2.81 -13.50
N ILE A 169 5.12 3.45 -12.57
CA ILE A 169 6.57 3.68 -12.72
C ILE A 169 7.32 2.35 -12.78
N ASP A 170 6.95 1.38 -11.93
CA ASP A 170 7.55 0.05 -11.92
C ASP A 170 7.38 -0.65 -13.28
N TYR A 171 6.21 -0.52 -13.91
CA TYR A 171 5.93 -1.11 -15.23
C TYR A 171 6.67 -0.42 -16.39
N SER A 172 7.18 0.79 -16.18
CA SER A 172 8.05 1.45 -17.16
C SER A 172 9.52 0.98 -17.09
N GLY A 173 9.84 0.05 -16.17
CA GLY A 173 11.18 -0.48 -15.96
C GLY A 173 12.01 0.29 -14.93
N ALA A 174 11.43 1.32 -14.30
CA ALA A 174 12.05 2.01 -13.17
C ALA A 174 11.78 1.26 -11.85
N ILE A 175 12.56 1.56 -10.82
CA ILE A 175 12.35 1.01 -9.47
C ILE A 175 11.51 1.99 -8.66
N GLY A 176 10.29 1.59 -8.29
CA GLY A 176 9.37 2.34 -7.45
C GLY A 176 9.53 2.04 -5.96
N PRO A 177 8.84 2.82 -5.10
CA PRO A 177 8.97 2.71 -3.65
C PRO A 177 8.28 1.49 -3.03
N VAL A 178 7.42 0.78 -3.77
CA VAL A 178 6.68 -0.40 -3.26
C VAL A 178 6.87 -1.59 -4.20
N ASN A 179 7.17 -2.76 -3.64
CA ASN A 179 7.34 -3.99 -4.41
C ASN A 179 6.01 -4.43 -5.04
N VAL A 180 5.99 -4.58 -6.36
CA VAL A 180 4.82 -5.03 -7.13
C VAL A 180 5.07 -6.34 -7.83
N THR A 181 4.00 -7.14 -7.94
CA THR A 181 3.97 -8.38 -8.75
C THR A 181 3.03 -8.19 -9.92
N LEU A 182 3.53 -8.47 -11.13
CA LEU A 182 2.72 -8.42 -12.34
C LEU A 182 1.52 -9.35 -12.26
N VAL A 183 0.37 -8.88 -12.73
CA VAL A 183 -0.79 -9.73 -12.97
C VAL A 183 -0.45 -10.59 -14.19
N LYS A 184 -0.22 -11.89 -14.00
CA LYS A 184 -0.20 -12.85 -15.10
C LYS A 184 -1.65 -13.04 -15.55
N ASP A 185 -1.93 -12.70 -16.80
CA ASP A 185 -3.18 -13.06 -17.48
C ASP A 185 -3.20 -14.57 -17.79
#